data_AF-A0A060WG65-F1
#
_entry.id   AF-A0A060WG65-F1
#
_cell.length_a   1.000
_cell.length_b   1.000
_cell.length_c   1.000
_cell.angle_alpha   90.00
_cell.angle_beta   90.00
_cell.angle_gamma   90.00
#
_symmetry.space_group_name_H-M   'P 1'
#
loop_
_entity.id
_entity.type
_entity.pdbx_description
1 polymer ?
#
loop_
_entity_poly.entity_id
_entity_poly.type
_entity_poly.pdbx_seq_one_letter_code
_entity_poly.pdbx_strand_id
1 'polypeptide(L)'
;MVNQMWYLIHRLFSYQAWSCILMLLEVTTLTFRVKLDEFYSHVHTLGIYHEHNRSDGDQYVKIYCTFIYTHIHLYFQKQDTNNPNTPYDNSSVMHYPIWISSFNGKDTITPIPNLSVKIGC
;
A
#
# COMPACT_ATOMS: atom_id res chain seq x y z
N MET A 1 -7.86 -13.05 -52.07
CA MET A 1 -6.82 -13.11 -51.02
C MET A 1 -6.59 -11.77 -50.28
N VAL A 2 -7.48 -10.77 -50.37
CA VAL A 2 -7.26 -9.42 -49.79
C VAL A 2 -7.78 -9.27 -48.35
N ASN A 3 -8.77 -10.10 -47.95
CA ASN A 3 -9.44 -9.98 -46.64
C ASN A 3 -8.60 -10.47 -45.44
N GLN A 4 -7.65 -11.39 -45.65
CA GLN A 4 -6.80 -11.91 -44.57
C GLN A 4 -5.71 -10.90 -44.17
N MET A 5 -5.19 -10.13 -45.13
CA MET A 5 -4.12 -9.16 -44.89
C MET A 5 -4.62 -7.91 -44.14
N TRP A 6 -5.84 -7.44 -44.44
CA TRP A 6 -6.49 -6.34 -43.73
C TRP A 6 -6.78 -6.69 -42.26
N TYR A 7 -7.22 -7.92 -41.99
CA TYR A 7 -7.52 -8.39 -40.64
C TYR A 7 -6.27 -8.47 -39.75
N LEU A 8 -5.14 -8.90 -40.33
CA LEU A 8 -3.85 -8.98 -39.62
C LEU A 8 -3.29 -7.58 -39.31
N ILE A 9 -3.43 -6.62 -40.22
CA ILE A 9 -2.98 -5.24 -40.01
C ILE A 9 -3.78 -4.58 -38.88
N HIS A 10 -5.11 -4.70 -38.88
CA HIS A 10 -5.95 -4.17 -37.78
C HIS A 10 -5.64 -4.84 -36.43
N ARG A 11 -5.39 -6.16 -36.42
CA ARG A 11 -4.96 -6.86 -35.21
C ARG A 11 -3.62 -6.33 -34.70
N LEU A 12 -2.62 -6.19 -35.56
CA LEU A 12 -1.29 -5.69 -35.18
C LEU A 12 -1.34 -4.25 -34.63
N PHE A 13 -2.11 -3.35 -35.26
CA PHE A 13 -2.32 -1.99 -34.74
C PHE A 13 -3.06 -1.99 -33.40
N SER A 14 -4.03 -2.88 -33.20
CA SER A 14 -4.73 -2.99 -31.91
C SER A 14 -3.84 -3.58 -30.81
N TYR A 15 -3.02 -4.59 -31.10
CA TYR A 15 -2.08 -5.19 -30.16
C TYR A 15 -0.97 -4.22 -29.78
N GLN A 16 -0.41 -3.48 -30.74
CA GLN A 16 0.64 -2.49 -30.47
C GLN A 16 0.08 -1.30 -29.65
N ALA A 17 -1.15 -0.86 -29.92
CA ALA A 17 -1.80 0.18 -29.12
C ALA A 17 -2.11 -0.30 -27.70
N TRP A 18 -2.59 -1.54 -27.55
CA TRP A 18 -2.84 -2.13 -26.23
C TRP A 18 -1.57 -2.37 -25.41
N SER A 19 -0.49 -2.83 -26.05
CA SER A 19 0.80 -2.99 -25.37
C SER A 19 1.40 -1.64 -24.97
N CYS A 20 1.25 -0.59 -25.79
CA CYS A 20 1.63 0.77 -25.41
C CYS A 20 0.78 1.32 -24.26
N ILE A 21 -0.53 1.07 -24.22
CA ILE A 21 -1.40 1.49 -23.11
C ILE A 21 -1.02 0.75 -21.82
N LEU A 22 -0.78 -0.57 -21.87
CA LEU A 22 -0.30 -1.36 -20.74
C LEU A 22 1.07 -0.87 -20.25
N MET A 23 2.00 -0.61 -21.16
CA MET A 23 3.33 -0.09 -20.82
C MET A 23 3.25 1.32 -20.22
N LEU A 24 2.34 2.19 -20.69
CA LEU A 24 2.10 3.50 -20.08
C LEU A 24 1.43 3.39 -18.71
N LEU A 25 0.52 2.42 -18.51
CA LEU A 25 -0.08 2.14 -17.21
C LEU A 25 0.96 1.60 -16.21
N GLU A 26 1.84 0.71 -16.66
CA GLU A 26 2.96 0.20 -15.85
C GLU A 26 3.97 1.31 -15.52
N VAL A 27 4.35 2.16 -16.48
CA VAL A 27 5.27 3.28 -16.23
C VAL A 27 4.66 4.31 -15.28
N THR A 28 3.37 4.62 -15.40
CA THR A 28 2.67 5.56 -14.50
C THR A 28 2.53 4.99 -13.08
N THR A 29 2.16 3.71 -12.94
CA THR A 29 2.12 3.04 -11.62
C THR A 29 3.49 2.91 -10.98
N LEU A 30 4.54 2.61 -11.76
CA LEU A 30 5.91 2.51 -11.26
C LEU A 30 6.43 3.88 -10.79
N THR A 31 6.21 4.95 -11.57
CA THR A 31 6.61 6.31 -11.18
C THR A 31 5.83 6.82 -9.96
N PHE A 32 4.55 6.48 -9.81
CA PHE A 32 3.79 6.77 -8.60
C PHE A 32 4.33 6.03 -7.38
N ARG A 33 4.68 4.73 -7.55
CA ARG A 33 5.28 3.92 -6.50
C ARG A 33 6.65 4.44 -6.05
N VAL A 34 7.51 4.81 -6.99
CA VAL A 34 8.82 5.40 -6.68
C VAL A 34 8.68 6.72 -5.90
N LYS A 35 7.71 7.57 -6.27
CA LYS A 35 7.43 8.81 -5.53
C LYS A 35 6.86 8.59 -4.13
N LEU A 36 6.05 7.54 -3.95
CA LEU A 36 5.55 7.14 -2.63
C LEU A 36 6.69 6.65 -1.74
N ASP A 37 7.54 5.75 -2.23
CA ASP A 37 8.67 5.22 -1.46
C ASP A 37 9.65 6.34 -1.08
N GLU A 38 9.90 7.30 -1.97
CA GLU A 38 10.68 8.50 -1.70
C GLU A 38 10.02 9.35 -0.61
N PHE A 39 8.70 9.60 -0.69
CA PHE A 39 7.97 10.33 0.34
C PHE A 39 8.08 9.65 1.72
N TYR A 40 7.82 8.34 1.80
CA TYR A 40 7.93 7.56 3.04
C TYR A 40 9.34 7.63 3.64
N SER A 41 10.38 7.51 2.81
CA SER A 41 11.76 7.62 3.27
C SER A 41 12.09 9.00 3.85
N HIS A 42 11.62 10.08 3.21
CA HIS A 42 11.83 11.44 3.70
C HIS A 42 11.12 11.69 5.04
N VAL A 43 9.85 11.29 5.17
CA VAL A 43 9.10 11.51 6.43
C VAL A 43 9.64 10.65 7.57
N HIS A 44 10.09 9.42 7.31
CA HIS A 44 10.79 8.60 8.31
C HIS A 44 12.11 9.24 8.77
N THR A 45 12.84 9.90 7.85
CA THR A 45 14.06 10.66 8.20
C THR A 45 13.75 11.86 9.10
N LEU A 46 12.54 12.43 8.99
CA LEU A 46 12.05 13.50 9.87
C LEU A 46 11.47 12.96 11.20
N GLY A 47 11.54 11.65 11.46
CA GLY A 47 11.02 11.02 12.68
C GLY A 47 9.51 10.74 12.65
N ILE A 48 8.85 10.86 11.50
CA ILE A 48 7.45 10.49 11.31
C ILE A 48 7.38 9.04 10.87
N TYR A 49 6.79 8.17 11.68
CA TYR A 49 6.62 6.74 11.39
C TYR A 49 5.21 6.42 10.89
N HIS A 50 4.96 5.17 10.48
CA HIS A 50 3.60 4.77 10.14
C HIS A 50 2.67 4.92 11.34
N GLU A 51 1.40 5.22 11.08
CA GLU A 51 0.43 5.48 12.15
C GLU A 51 0.27 4.26 13.07
N HIS A 52 0.26 3.04 12.52
CA HIS A 52 0.20 1.79 13.31
C HIS A 52 1.45 1.54 14.15
N ASN A 53 2.57 2.19 13.85
CA ASN A 53 3.80 2.07 14.64
C ASN A 53 3.86 3.04 15.82
N ARG A 54 2.87 3.94 16.01
CA ARG A 54 2.91 4.89 17.13
C ARG A 54 3.02 4.20 18.49
N SER A 55 3.64 4.89 19.43
CA SER A 55 3.80 4.43 20.83
C SER A 55 2.46 4.12 21.51
N ASP A 56 1.39 4.85 21.16
CA ASP A 56 0.00 4.68 21.62
C ASP A 56 -0.87 3.82 20.69
N GLY A 57 -0.32 3.24 19.62
CA GLY A 57 -1.08 2.56 18.57
C GLY A 57 -1.92 1.36 19.05
N ASP A 58 -1.47 0.65 20.09
CA ASP A 58 -2.19 -0.48 20.70
C ASP A 58 -3.56 -0.09 21.30
N GLN A 59 -3.84 1.21 21.46
CA GLN A 59 -5.14 1.71 21.90
C GLN A 59 -6.18 1.77 20.76
N TYR A 60 -5.72 1.76 19.50
CA TYR A 60 -6.54 2.04 18.32
C TYR A 60 -6.57 0.87 17.33
N VAL A 61 -5.51 0.07 17.27
CA VAL A 61 -5.44 -1.08 16.38
C VAL A 61 -4.87 -2.32 17.08
N LYS A 62 -5.22 -3.49 16.54
CA LYS A 62 -4.64 -4.77 16.91
C LYS A 62 -3.89 -5.37 15.73
N ILE A 63 -2.64 -5.74 15.95
CA ILE A 63 -1.78 -6.37 14.95
C ILE A 63 -1.74 -7.88 15.17
N TYR A 64 -1.96 -8.64 14.11
CA TYR A 64 -1.94 -10.11 14.11
C TYR A 64 -0.69 -10.65 13.41
N CYS A 65 0.45 -10.64 14.12
CA CYS A 65 1.72 -11.19 13.61
C CYS A 65 1.62 -12.65 13.17
N THR A 66 0.63 -13.40 13.66
CA THR A 66 0.34 -14.78 13.24
C THR A 66 -0.13 -14.90 11.79
N PHE A 67 -0.56 -13.81 11.15
CA PHE A 67 -0.98 -13.75 9.75
C PHE A 67 0.01 -13.00 8.85
N ILE A 68 1.09 -12.47 9.44
CA ILE A 68 2.15 -11.71 8.76
C ILE A 68 3.36 -12.62 8.54
N TYR A 69 4.02 -12.50 7.38
CA TYR A 69 5.29 -13.19 7.14
C TYR A 69 6.35 -12.83 8.18
N THR A 70 7.07 -13.81 8.72
CA THR A 70 8.02 -13.60 9.83
C THR A 70 9.15 -12.61 9.50
N HIS A 71 9.63 -12.60 8.26
CA HIS A 71 10.77 -11.77 7.84
C HIS A 71 10.46 -10.25 7.79
N ILE A 72 9.19 -9.86 7.97
CA ILE A 72 8.74 -8.47 7.95
C ILE A 72 8.08 -8.04 9.27
N HIS A 73 8.07 -8.88 10.31
CA HIS A 73 7.51 -8.53 11.63
C HIS A 73 8.11 -7.24 12.20
N LEU A 74 9.38 -6.95 11.88
CA LEU A 74 10.05 -5.74 12.32
C LEU A 74 9.36 -4.44 11.83
N TYR A 75 8.65 -4.46 10.70
CA TYR A 75 7.91 -3.29 10.18
C TYR A 75 6.61 -3.00 10.95
N PHE A 76 6.17 -3.92 11.82
CA PHE A 76 4.97 -3.78 12.64
C PHE A 76 5.30 -3.44 14.10
N GLN A 77 6.58 -3.32 14.45
CA GLN A 77 7.00 -2.98 15.80
C GLN A 77 6.72 -1.51 16.10
N LYS A 78 6.24 -1.23 17.32
CA LYS A 78 6.06 0.15 17.77
C LYS A 78 7.38 0.89 17.78
N GLN A 79 7.31 2.16 17.43
CA GLN A 79 8.39 3.13 17.49
C GLN A 79 8.16 4.05 18.68
N ASP A 80 9.25 4.57 19.24
CA ASP A 80 9.17 5.60 20.28
C ASP A 80 8.84 6.94 19.61
N THR A 81 7.54 7.18 19.41
CA THR A 81 7.05 8.37 18.70
C THR A 81 6.69 9.48 19.68
N ASN A 82 7.15 10.70 19.38
CA ASN A 82 6.59 11.90 19.96
C ASN A 82 5.34 12.27 19.17
N ASN A 83 4.17 12.22 19.81
CA ASN A 83 2.88 12.51 19.21
C ASN A 83 2.39 13.89 19.70
N PRO A 84 2.94 15.02 19.23
CA PRO A 84 2.70 16.33 19.82
C PRO A 84 1.25 16.78 19.64
N ASN A 85 0.39 16.40 20.59
CA ASN A 85 -1.05 16.70 20.65
C ASN A 85 -1.86 16.28 19.41
N THR A 86 -1.33 15.35 18.61
CA THR A 86 -2.04 14.80 17.46
C THR A 86 -2.75 13.49 17.84
N PRO A 87 -4.09 13.42 17.71
CA PRO A 87 -4.80 12.17 17.92
C PRO A 87 -4.34 11.12 16.90
N TYR A 88 -4.63 9.86 17.19
CA TYR A 88 -4.42 8.78 16.24
C TYR A 88 -5.36 8.93 15.05
N ASP A 89 -4.84 8.86 13.82
CA ASP A 89 -5.63 9.03 12.60
C ASP A 89 -5.70 7.74 11.78
N ASN A 90 -6.82 7.02 11.90
CA ASN A 90 -7.14 5.82 11.13
C ASN A 90 -7.11 6.05 9.59
N SER A 91 -7.32 7.29 9.15
CA SER A 91 -7.30 7.69 7.74
C SER A 91 -5.98 8.31 7.28
N SER A 92 -4.97 8.32 8.15
CA SER A 92 -3.64 8.82 7.84
C SER A 92 -3.09 8.12 6.60
N VAL A 93 -2.52 8.89 5.67
CA VAL A 93 -1.79 8.34 4.52
C VAL A 93 -0.62 7.46 4.98
N MET A 94 -0.14 7.65 6.20
CA MET A 94 0.92 6.87 6.81
C MET A 94 0.42 5.56 7.45
N HIS A 95 -0.88 5.30 7.47
CA HIS A 95 -1.46 4.09 8.04
C HIS A 95 -1.48 2.95 7.01
N TYR A 96 -0.96 1.78 7.39
CA TYR A 96 -1.06 0.60 6.52
C TYR A 96 -2.50 0.07 6.36
N PRO A 97 -2.83 -0.53 5.20
CA PRO A 97 -4.13 -1.15 4.98
C PRO A 97 -4.29 -2.46 5.78
N ILE A 98 -5.56 -2.86 6.02
CA ILE A 98 -5.93 -4.02 6.86
C ILE A 98 -5.27 -5.35 6.48
N TRP A 99 -4.99 -5.56 5.20
CA TRP A 99 -4.54 -6.82 4.62
C TRP A 99 -3.03 -6.82 4.32
N ILE A 100 -2.32 -5.75 4.68
CA ILE A 100 -0.91 -5.60 4.33
C ILE A 100 -0.14 -6.82 4.79
N SER A 101 0.69 -7.37 3.90
CA SER A 101 1.62 -8.44 4.25
C SER A 101 0.99 -9.74 4.76
N SER A 102 -0.31 -9.96 4.51
CA SER A 102 -1.02 -11.18 4.87
C SER A 102 -0.59 -12.36 4.01
N PHE A 103 -0.22 -13.49 4.61
CA PHE A 103 0.12 -14.70 3.86
C PHE A 103 -1.08 -15.59 3.54
N ASN A 104 -2.22 -15.37 4.21
CA ASN A 104 -3.42 -16.21 4.09
C ASN A 104 -4.70 -15.41 3.80
N GLY A 105 -4.56 -14.13 3.43
CA GLY A 105 -5.67 -13.24 3.11
C GLY A 105 -6.50 -12.79 4.32
N LYS A 106 -6.07 -13.10 5.55
CA LYS A 106 -6.71 -12.56 6.77
C LYS A 106 -6.17 -11.17 7.08
N ASP A 107 -7.01 -10.36 7.73
CA ASP A 107 -6.63 -9.04 8.20
C ASP A 107 -5.46 -9.14 9.20
N THR A 108 -4.40 -8.40 8.92
CA THR A 108 -3.19 -8.30 9.73
C THR A 108 -3.26 -7.15 10.72
N ILE A 109 -4.09 -6.15 10.44
CA ILE A 109 -4.39 -5.01 11.32
C ILE A 109 -5.90 -4.84 11.40
N THR A 110 -6.47 -4.76 12.60
CA THR A 110 -7.88 -4.42 12.79
C THR A 110 -8.07 -3.23 13.74
N PRO A 111 -9.00 -2.31 13.47
CA PRO A 111 -9.27 -1.19 14.35
C PRO A 111 -10.07 -1.64 15.57
N ILE A 112 -9.77 -1.04 16.71
CA ILE A 112 -10.47 -1.24 17.97
C ILE A 112 -10.95 0.12 18.53
N PRO A 113 -12.06 0.15 19.27
CA PRO A 113 -12.96 -0.96 19.56
C PRO A 113 -13.91 -1.30 18.38
N ASN A 114 -14.00 -0.44 17.37
CA ASN A 114 -14.95 -0.60 16.26
C ASN A 114 -14.25 -1.16 15.01
N LEU A 115 -14.49 -2.44 14.73
CA LEU A 115 -13.96 -3.16 13.56
C LEU A 115 -14.46 -2.63 12.21
N SER A 116 -15.53 -1.82 12.19
CA SER A 116 -16.09 -1.26 10.95
C SER A 116 -15.39 0.03 10.50
N VAL A 117 -14.47 0.57 11.31
CA VAL A 117 -13.67 1.73 10.92
C VAL A 117 -12.77 1.33 9.74
N LYS A 118 -12.72 2.17 8.71
CA LYS A 118 -11.79 1.97 7.61
C LYS A 118 -10.40 2.45 8.05
N ILE A 119 -9.38 1.63 7.81
CA ILE A 119 -7.99 1.98 8.06
C ILE A 119 -7.14 1.74 6.81
N GLY A 120 -6.14 2.60 6.65
CA GLY A 120 -5.30 2.66 5.46
C GLY A 120 -6.00 3.29 4.25
N CYS A 121 -5.19 3.88 3.39
CA CYS A 121 -5.61 4.49 2.12
C CYS A 121 -5.47 3.51 0.94
#